data_AF-A0A9P7DV28-F1
#
_entry.id   AF-A0A9P7DV28-F1
#
_cell.length_a   1.000
_cell.length_b   1.000
_cell.length_c   1.000
_cell.angle_alpha   90.00
_cell.angle_beta   90.00
_cell.angle_gamma   90.00
#
_symmetry.space_group_name_H-M   'P 1'
#
loop_
_entity.id
_entity.type
_entity.pdbx_description
1 polymer ?
#
loop_
_entity_poly.entity_id
_entity_poly.type
_entity_poly.pdbx_seq_one_letter_code
_entity_poly.pdbx_strand_id
1 'polypeptide(L)'
;GVKGQFSTFEKTQPGYYGELGLLIIHQTLYNLFPFSSFDTSLIAPLSRAEFVQFVLIPEVAVRLIMQDLHLDRDEAIMTLRESSQYGVSMFPD
;
A
#
# COMPACT_ATOMS: atom_id res chain seq x y z
N GLY A 1 -8.64 18.25 7.44
CA GLY A 1 -9.57 18.79 6.43
C GLY A 1 -9.63 17.84 5.25
N VAL A 2 -10.80 17.71 4.61
CA VAL A 2 -11.10 16.70 3.59
C VAL A 2 -10.02 16.57 2.50
N LYS A 3 -9.46 17.67 2.00
CA LYS A 3 -8.37 17.66 1.00
C LYS A 3 -7.11 16.91 1.45
N GLY A 4 -6.75 17.00 2.73
CA GLY A 4 -5.59 16.28 3.27
C GLY A 4 -5.83 14.77 3.36
N GLN A 5 -7.07 14.34 3.60
CA GLN A 5 -7.43 12.92 3.61
C GLN A 5 -7.42 12.33 2.19
N PHE A 6 -7.90 13.06 1.19
CA PHE A 6 -7.83 12.65 -0.22
C PHE A 6 -6.39 12.53 -0.74
N SER A 7 -5.52 13.50 -0.42
CA SER A 7 -4.11 13.43 -0.81
C SER A 7 -3.33 12.31 -0.11
N THR A 8 -3.75 11.91 1.08
CA THR A 8 -3.20 10.72 1.75
C THR A 8 -3.71 9.45 1.09
N PHE A 9 -4.99 9.40 0.74
CA PHE A 9 -5.63 8.26 0.08
C PHE A 9 -4.97 7.94 -1.27
N GLU A 10 -4.80 8.93 -2.16
CA GLU A 10 -4.11 8.74 -3.46
C GLU A 10 -2.67 8.24 -3.28
N LYS A 11 -1.99 8.64 -2.21
CA LYS A 11 -0.61 8.22 -1.93
C LYS A 11 -0.49 6.82 -1.32
N THR A 12 -1.56 6.31 -0.72
CA THR A 12 -1.59 4.98 -0.10
C THR A 12 -2.21 3.89 -0.95
N GLN A 13 -2.72 4.24 -2.13
CA GLN A 13 -3.31 3.24 -3.02
C GLN A 13 -2.24 2.28 -3.59
N PRO A 14 -2.56 0.99 -3.71
CA PRO A 14 -1.65 -0.01 -4.24
C PRO A 14 -1.61 0.02 -5.78
N GLY A 15 -1.58 1.20 -6.41
CA GLY A 15 -1.59 1.32 -7.87
C GLY A 15 -2.79 0.66 -8.55
N TYR A 16 -2.54 -0.08 -9.63
CA TYR A 16 -3.59 -0.77 -10.40
C TYR A 16 -4.36 -1.85 -9.63
N TYR A 17 -3.91 -2.27 -8.45
CA TYR A 17 -4.64 -3.24 -7.63
C TYR A 17 -5.94 -2.67 -7.01
N GLY A 18 -6.08 -1.34 -6.95
CA GLY A 18 -7.29 -0.68 -6.46
C GLY A 18 -7.64 -0.99 -4.99
N GLU A 19 -8.89 -0.72 -4.60
CA GLU A 19 -9.36 -0.87 -3.22
C GLU A 19 -9.48 -2.35 -2.80
N LEU A 20 -9.94 -3.23 -3.70
CA LEU A 20 -10.01 -4.66 -3.43
C LEU A 20 -8.62 -5.26 -3.18
N GLY A 21 -7.63 -4.87 -3.99
CA GLY A 21 -6.25 -5.27 -3.77
C GLY A 21 -5.69 -4.76 -2.45
N LEU A 22 -6.01 -3.51 -2.07
CA LEU A 22 -5.64 -2.95 -0.77
C LEU A 22 -6.18 -3.80 0.38
N LEU A 23 -7.46 -4.17 0.33
CA LEU A 23 -8.10 -4.98 1.37
C LEU A 23 -7.46 -6.36 1.50
N ILE A 24 -7.16 -7.02 0.38
CA ILE A 24 -6.48 -8.32 0.36
C ILE A 24 -5.06 -8.20 0.92
N ILE A 25 -4.29 -7.20 0.49
CA ILE A 25 -2.93 -6.95 0.99
C ILE A 25 -2.96 -6.69 2.50
N HIS A 26 -3.86 -5.82 2.96
CA HIS A 26 -4.00 -5.47 4.36
C HIS A 26 -4.35 -6.70 5.22
N GLN A 27 -5.35 -7.49 4.82
CA GLN A 27 -5.72 -8.72 5.53
C GLN A 27 -4.57 -9.73 5.55
N THR A 28 -3.86 -9.87 4.43
CA THR A 28 -2.71 -10.78 4.33
C THR A 28 -1.58 -10.35 5.27
N LEU A 29 -1.27 -9.05 5.32
CA LEU A 29 -0.28 -8.51 6.24
C LEU A 29 -0.66 -8.73 7.70
N TYR A 30 -1.93 -8.59 8.07
CA TYR A 30 -2.41 -8.87 9.43
C TYR A 30 -2.29 -10.35 9.81
N ASN A 31 -2.51 -11.25 8.86
CA ASN A 31 -2.35 -12.68 9.09
C ASN A 31 -0.87 -13.08 9.25
N LEU A 32 0.02 -12.47 8.45
CA LEU A 32 1.46 -12.75 8.49
C LEU A 32 2.18 -12.05 9.66
N PHE A 33 1.74 -10.85 10.01
CA PHE A 33 2.34 -10.01 11.05
C PHE A 33 1.27 -9.56 12.06
N PRO A 34 0.95 -10.40 13.06
CA PRO A 34 0.00 -10.05 14.11
C PRO A 34 0.42 -8.79 14.87
N PHE A 35 -0.53 -8.02 15.39
CA PHE A 35 -0.24 -6.75 16.08
C PHE A 35 0.80 -6.84 17.22
N SER A 36 0.95 -7.99 17.87
CA SER A 36 1.92 -8.22 18.93
C SER A 36 3.35 -8.49 18.44
N SER A 37 3.55 -8.72 17.13
CA SER A 37 4.88 -8.99 16.57
C SER A 37 5.70 -7.73 16.31
N PHE A 38 5.06 -6.56 16.30
CA PHE A 38 5.73 -5.28 16.04
C PHE A 38 6.36 -4.72 17.32
N ASP A 39 7.67 -4.51 17.27
CA ASP A 39 8.38 -3.70 18.27
C ASP A 39 8.11 -2.22 18.03
N THR A 40 7.35 -1.60 18.94
CA THR A 40 6.97 -0.17 18.84
C THR A 40 8.17 0.78 18.89
N SER A 41 9.31 0.34 19.42
CA SER A 41 10.53 1.18 19.46
C SER A 41 11.19 1.32 18.08
N LEU A 42 11.03 0.33 17.20
CA LEU A 42 11.62 0.33 15.85
C LEU A 42 10.78 1.08 14.82
N ILE A 43 9.48 1.23 15.09
CA ILE A 43 8.53 1.89 14.18
C ILE A 43 8.14 3.30 14.65
N ALA A 44 8.62 3.73 15.82
CA ALA A 44 8.39 5.08 16.31
C ALA A 44 8.87 6.12 15.28
N PRO A 45 8.14 7.22 15.06
CA PRO A 45 6.98 7.68 15.84
C PRO A 45 5.63 7.10 15.36
N LEU A 46 5.60 6.17 14.41
CA LEU A 46 4.37 5.63 13.85
C LEU A 46 3.74 4.61 14.81
N SER A 47 2.41 4.62 14.88
CA SER A 47 1.66 3.48 15.44
C SER A 47 1.77 2.26 14.52
N ARG A 48 1.45 1.08 15.06
CA ARG A 48 1.46 -0.18 14.30
C ARG A 48 0.56 -0.12 13.06
N ALA A 49 -0.62 0.49 13.20
CA ALA A 49 -1.55 0.66 12.08
C ALA A 49 -1.00 1.62 11.02
N GLU A 50 -0.40 2.75 11.43
CA GLU A 50 0.23 3.70 10.51
C GLU A 50 1.43 3.09 9.80
N PHE A 51 2.22 2.26 10.49
CA PHE A 51 3.33 1.54 9.88
C PHE A 51 2.84 0.55 8.80
N VAL A 52 1.78 -0.21 9.07
CA VAL A 52 1.18 -1.08 8.06
C VAL A 52 0.68 -0.25 6.87
N GLN A 53 -0.11 0.79 7.12
CA GLN A 53 -0.76 1.60 6.10
C GLN A 53 0.22 2.38 5.21
N PHE A 54 1.25 2.99 5.80
CA PHE A 54 2.14 3.92 5.10
C PHE A 54 3.49 3.32 4.70
N VAL A 55 3.85 2.14 5.22
CA VAL A 55 5.13 1.49 4.92
C VAL A 55 4.92 0.12 4.29
N LEU A 56 4.26 -0.80 5.00
CA LEU A 56 4.16 -2.18 4.53
C LEU A 56 3.27 -2.34 3.29
N ILE A 57 2.11 -1.70 3.26
CA ILE A 57 1.20 -1.77 2.11
C ILE A 57 1.89 -1.24 0.83
N PRO A 58 2.48 -0.02 0.81
CA PRO A 58 3.21 0.45 -0.37
C PRO A 58 4.38 -0.45 -0.78
N GLU A 59 5.15 -0.97 0.17
CA GLU A 59 6.28 -1.85 -0.13
C GLU A 59 5.83 -3.19 -0.73
N VAL A 60 4.72 -3.76 -0.23
CA VAL A 60 4.10 -4.95 -0.83
C VAL A 60 3.63 -4.64 -2.25
N ALA A 61 2.91 -3.54 -2.45
CA ALA A 61 2.39 -3.18 -3.76
C ALA A 61 3.52 -2.99 -4.79
N VAL A 62 4.62 -2.31 -4.43
CA VAL A 62 5.81 -2.20 -5.31
C VAL A 62 6.38 -3.57 -5.63
N ARG A 63 6.55 -4.45 -4.64
CA ARG A 63 7.11 -5.80 -4.87
C ARG A 63 6.23 -6.66 -5.77
N LEU A 64 4.92 -6.59 -5.60
CA LEU A 64 3.98 -7.31 -6.46
C LEU A 64 4.06 -6.78 -7.90
N ILE A 65 4.15 -5.46 -8.11
CA ILE A 65 4.31 -4.87 -9.46
C ILE A 65 5.63 -5.29 -10.09
N MET A 66 6.74 -5.28 -9.33
CA MET A 66 8.04 -5.76 -9.80
C MET A 66 7.94 -7.21 -10.28
N GLN A 67 7.22 -8.06 -9.54
CA GLN A 67 7.03 -9.47 -9.88
C GLN A 67 6.11 -9.66 -11.09
N ASP A 68 4.98 -8.97 -11.13
CA ASP A 68 3.98 -9.07 -12.20
C ASP A 68 4.56 -8.62 -13.55
N LEU A 69 5.24 -7.49 -13.55
CA LEU A 69 5.71 -6.82 -14.76
C LEU A 69 7.20 -7.04 -15.06
N HIS A 70 7.91 -7.78 -14.20
CA HIS A 70 9.35 -8.05 -14.31
C HIS A 70 10.18 -6.76 -14.39
N LEU A 71 9.76 -5.75 -13.62
CA LEU A 71 10.37 -4.42 -13.59
C LEU A 71 11.40 -4.28 -12.47
N ASP A 72 12.30 -3.32 -12.64
CA ASP A 72 13.09 -2.87 -11.50
C ASP A 72 12.25 -2.07 -10.49
N ARG A 73 12.85 -1.72 -9.35
CA ARG A 73 12.13 -1.05 -8.26
C ARG A 73 11.66 0.35 -8.66
N ASP A 74 12.47 1.09 -9.42
CA ASP A 74 12.16 2.49 -9.75
C ASP A 74 11.03 2.54 -10.79
N GLU A 75 11.07 1.66 -11.79
CA GLU A 75 10.01 1.45 -12.76
C GLU A 75 8.70 0.98 -12.11
N ALA A 76 8.78 0.08 -11.12
CA ALA A 76 7.61 -0.37 -10.38
C ALA A 76 6.99 0.74 -9.51
N ILE A 77 7.81 1.61 -8.90
CA ILE A 77 7.31 2.79 -8.16
C ILE A 77 6.62 3.77 -9.10
N MET A 78 7.19 4.02 -10.28
CA MET A 78 6.55 4.84 -11.30
C MET A 78 5.20 4.25 -11.70
N THR A 79 5.17 2.96 -12.02
CA THR A 79 3.95 2.24 -12.39
C THR A 79 2.90 2.31 -11.29
N LEU A 80 3.29 2.12 -10.02
CA LEU A 80 2.38 2.23 -8.88
C LEU A 80 1.70 3.60 -8.82
N ARG A 81 2.45 4.68 -9.03
CA ARG A 81 1.92 6.06 -8.99
C ARG A 81 0.99 6.34 -10.17
N GLU A 82 1.44 6.01 -11.38
CA GLU A 82 0.72 6.30 -12.61
C GLU A 82 -0.57 5.47 -12.74
N SER A 83 -0.59 4.27 -12.16
CA SER A 83 -1.74 3.36 -12.25
C SER A 83 -2.76 3.48 -11.12
N SER A 84 -2.53 4.35 -10.13
CA SER A 84 -3.47 4.57 -9.00
C SER A 84 -4.89 4.94 -9.48
N GLN A 85 -5.01 5.92 -10.37
CA GLN A 85 -6.31 6.33 -10.93
C GLN A 85 -6.99 5.22 -11.73
N TYR A 86 -6.20 4.39 -12.43
CA TYR A 86 -6.71 3.21 -13.13
C TYR A 86 -7.29 2.19 -12.15
N GLY A 87 -6.57 1.89 -11.06
CA GLY A 87 -7.02 0.95 -10.03
C GLY A 87 -8.36 1.36 -9.39
N VAL A 88 -8.53 2.64 -9.07
CA VAL A 88 -9.80 3.20 -8.56
C VAL A 88 -10.94 3.05 -9.55
N SER A 89 -10.65 3.21 -10.83
CA SER A 89 -11.68 3.21 -11.89
C SER A 89 -12.09 1.80 -12.31
N MET A 90 -11.17 0.83 -12.23
CA MET A 90 -11.40 -0.55 -12.69
C MET A 90 -11.98 -1.45 -11.61
N PHE A 91 -11.70 -1.16 -10.34
CA PHE A 91 -12.26 -1.88 -9.20
C PHE A 91 -12.96 -0.90 -8.24
N PRO A 92 -14.03 -0.20 -8.72
CA PRO A 92 -14.92 0.52 -7.83
C PRO A 92 -15.68 -0.50 -6.97
N ASP A 93 -16.03 -0.12 -5.74
CA ASP A 93 -16.81 -0.94 -4.79
C ASP A 93 -18.02 -1.66 -5.40
#